data_AF-A0A961UW50-F1
#
_entry.id   AF-A0A961UW50-F1
#
_cell.length_a   1.000
_cell.length_b   1.000
_cell.length_c   1.000
_cell.angle_alpha   90.00
_cell.angle_beta   90.00
_cell.angle_gamma   90.00
#
_symmetry.space_group_name_H-M   'P 1'
#
loop_
_entity.id
_entity.type
_entity.pdbx_description
1 polymer ?
#
loop_
_entity_poly.entity_id
_entity_poly.type
_entity_poly.pdbx_seq_one_letter_code
_entity_poly.pdbx_strand_id
1 'polypeptide(L)' 'MTATLTWHSDEDATPTPNDVTFMAEVLEGRHGTLAADIADFFASYHCERGDAGRAWAWSGVAELVRTRERVRLEQN' A
#
# COMPACT_ATOMS: atom_id res chain seq x y z
N MET A 1 -10.29 -20.25 20.29
CA MET A 1 -11.26 -19.96 19.22
C MET A 1 -10.53 -19.17 18.15
N THR A 2 -9.96 -19.86 17.16
CA THR A 2 -9.30 -19.22 16.01
C THR A 2 -10.40 -18.67 15.11
N ALA A 3 -10.53 -17.34 15.05
CA ALA A 3 -11.40 -16.69 14.08
C ALA A 3 -10.84 -16.98 12.68
N THR A 4 -11.44 -17.94 11.99
CA THR A 4 -11.31 -18.04 10.55
C THR A 4 -11.90 -16.77 9.97
N LEU A 5 -11.04 -15.83 9.54
CA LEU A 5 -11.46 -14.74 8.66
C LEU A 5 -12.01 -15.41 7.40
N THR A 6 -13.33 -15.53 7.34
CA THR A 6 -14.06 -15.88 6.12
C THR A 6 -13.89 -14.68 5.19
N TRP A 7 -12.78 -14.63 4.46
CA TRP A 7 -12.59 -13.67 3.37
C TRP A 7 -13.73 -13.88 2.37
N HIS A 8 -14.65 -12.92 2.27
CA HIS A 8 -15.71 -12.93 1.26
C HIS A 8 -15.13 -12.34 -0.02
N SER A 9 -14.99 -13.20 -1.04
CA SER A 9 -14.42 -12.85 -2.35
C SER A 9 -15.33 -11.99 -3.23
N ASP A 10 -16.58 -11.76 -2.82
CA ASP A 10 -17.61 -11.03 -3.59
C ASP A 10 -17.69 -9.54 -3.26
N GLU A 11 -16.97 -9.06 -2.24
CA GLU A 11 -16.93 -7.63 -1.91
C GLU A 11 -15.85 -6.96 -2.76
N ASP A 12 -16.20 -5.89 -3.47
CA ASP A 12 -15.26 -5.05 -4.21
C ASP A 12 -14.26 -4.45 -3.22
N ALA A 13 -13.16 -5.18 -3.01
CA ALA A 13 -12.11 -4.85 -2.06
C ALA A 13 -11.07 -3.89 -2.66
N THR A 14 -11.43 -3.17 -3.73
CA THR A 14 -10.56 -2.19 -4.37
C THR A 14 -10.39 -0.99 -3.42
N PRO A 15 -9.17 -0.70 -2.95
CA PRO A 15 -8.94 0.38 -2.00
C PRO A 15 -9.30 1.74 -2.59
N THR A 16 -9.97 2.58 -1.80
CA THR A 16 -10.29 3.96 -2.18
C THR A 16 -9.01 4.84 -2.12
N PRO A 17 -9.02 6.03 -2.75
CA PRO A 17 -7.89 6.97 -2.61
C PRO A 17 -7.56 7.35 -1.16
N ASN A 18 -8.57 7.37 -0.27
CA ASN A 18 -8.37 7.62 1.15
C ASN A 18 -7.66 6.44 1.83
N ASP A 19 -8.00 5.20 1.45
CA ASP A 19 -7.33 4.01 1.98
C ASP A 19 -5.84 4.02 1.60
N VAL A 20 -5.52 4.35 0.35
CA VAL A 20 -4.12 4.52 -0.11
C VAL A 20 -3.40 5.58 0.72
N THR A 21 -4.07 6.68 1.04
CA THR A 21 -3.49 7.76 1.86
C THR A 21 -3.20 7.27 3.28
N PHE A 22 -4.15 6.60 3.93
CA PHE A 22 -3.96 6.06 5.29
C PHE A 22 -2.86 4.99 5.33
N MET A 23 -2.80 4.12 4.33
CA MET A 23 -1.74 3.12 4.20
C MET A 23 -0.36 3.78 4.07
N ALA A 24 -0.24 4.82 3.23
CA ALA A 24 0.99 5.57 3.07
C ALA A 24 1.42 6.24 4.39
N GLU A 25 0.51 6.90 5.10
CA GLU A 25 0.80 7.57 6.38
C GLU A 25 1.29 6.59 7.45
N VAL A 26 0.66 5.41 7.54
CA VAL A 26 1.10 4.36 8.47
C VAL A 26 2.48 3.84 8.11
N LEU A 27 2.75 3.60 6.83
CA LEU A 27 4.06 3.13 6.38
C LEU A 27 5.14 4.18 6.63
N GLU A 28 4.91 5.44 6.25
CA GLU A 28 5.85 6.53 6.50
C GLU A 28 6.14 6.68 8.00
N GLY A 29 5.11 6.64 8.86
CA GLY A 29 5.26 6.80 10.30
C GLY A 29 5.99 5.64 10.99
N ARG A 30 5.85 4.41 10.48
CA ARG A 30 6.46 3.22 11.09
C ARG A 30 7.79 2.80 10.49
N HIS A 31 7.99 3.08 9.20
CA HIS A 31 9.11 2.56 8.42
C HIS A 31 9.98 3.65 7.79
N GLY A 32 9.57 4.93 7.86
CA GLY A 32 10.37 6.05 7.39
C GLY A 32 10.77 5.87 5.93
N THR A 33 12.09 5.90 5.66
CA THR A 33 12.66 5.77 4.31
C THR A 33 12.37 4.42 3.63
N LEU A 34 12.00 3.38 4.40
CA LEU A 34 11.67 2.06 3.84
C LEU A 34 10.21 1.93 3.40
N ALA A 35 9.39 2.96 3.63
CA ALA A 35 7.95 2.89 3.38
C ALA A 35 7.61 2.57 1.91
N ALA A 36 8.31 3.18 0.95
CA ALA A 36 8.07 2.91 -0.47
C ALA A 36 8.45 1.47 -0.85
N ASP A 37 9.62 0.99 -0.40
CA ASP A 37 10.10 -0.36 -0.70
C ASP A 37 9.18 -1.45 -0.13
N ILE A 38 8.64 -1.22 1.08
CA ILE A 38 7.68 -2.14 1.70
C ILE A 38 6.37 -2.17 0.89
N ALA A 39 5.90 -1.03 0.38
CA ALA A 39 4.72 -0.99 -0.48
C ALA A 39 4.97 -1.71 -1.82
N ASP A 40 6.15 -1.55 -2.45
CA ASP A 40 6.51 -2.30 -3.66
C ASP A 40 6.57 -3.81 -3.43
N PHE A 41 7.07 -4.24 -2.26
CA PHE A 41 7.08 -5.65 -1.89
C PHE A 41 5.66 -6.22 -1.90
N PHE A 42 4.70 -5.52 -1.27
CA PHE A 42 3.31 -5.99 -1.27
C PHE A 42 2.67 -5.93 -2.66
N ALA A 43 2.98 -4.91 -3.47
CA ALA A 43 2.52 -4.86 -4.85
C ALA A 43 2.99 -6.09 -5.65
N SER A 44 4.27 -6.43 -5.53
CA SER A 44 4.87 -7.61 -6.17
C SER A 44 4.24 -8.91 -5.65
N TYR A 45 4.10 -9.04 -4.34
CA TYR A 45 3.47 -10.20 -3.70
C TYR A 45 2.04 -10.45 -4.19
N HIS A 46 1.22 -9.41 -4.33
CA HIS A 46 -0.14 -9.55 -4.83
C HIS A 46 -0.18 -9.80 -6.34
N CYS A 47 0.73 -9.19 -7.11
CA CYS A 47 0.87 -9.43 -8.54
C CYS A 47 1.19 -10.91 -8.85
N GLU A 48 2.17 -11.50 -8.14
CA GLU A 48 2.54 -12.91 -8.27
C GLU A 48 1.39 -13.88 -7.95
N ARG A 49 0.42 -13.44 -7.15
CA ARG A 49 -0.75 -14.23 -6.74
C ARG A 49 -1.98 -13.98 -7.62
N GLY A 50 -1.86 -13.16 -8.67
CA GLY A 50 -2.95 -12.82 -9.57
C GLY A 50 -3.97 -11.84 -8.98
N ASP A 51 -3.63 -11.16 -7.88
CA ASP A 51 -4.48 -10.17 -7.22
C ASP A 51 -4.14 -8.76 -7.72
N ALA A 52 -4.59 -8.47 -8.94
CA ALA A 52 -4.26 -7.22 -9.63
C ALA A 52 -4.79 -5.98 -8.87
N GLY A 53 -5.97 -6.07 -8.24
CA GLY A 53 -6.57 -4.95 -7.51
C GLY A 53 -5.72 -4.52 -6.31
N ARG A 54 -5.29 -5.48 -5.48
CA ARG A 54 -4.40 -5.18 -4.36
C ARG A 54 -3.00 -4.80 -4.82
N ALA A 55 -2.50 -5.41 -5.89
CA ALA A 55 -1.20 -5.04 -6.46
C ALA A 55 -1.19 -3.55 -6.87
N TRP A 56 -2.23 -3.10 -7.58
CA TRP A 56 -2.38 -1.70 -8.00
C TRP A 56 -2.49 -0.74 -6.83
N ALA A 57 -3.25 -1.10 -5.79
CA ALA A 57 -3.37 -0.27 -4.61
C ALA A 57 -2.00 -0.05 -3.93
N TRP A 58 -1.23 -1.13 -3.75
CA TRP A 58 0.11 -1.05 -3.17
C TRP A 58 1.09 -0.27 -4.05
N SER A 59 1.00 -0.38 -5.39
CA SER A 59 1.76 0.48 -6.28
C SER A 59 1.40 1.97 -6.11
N GLY A 60 0.11 2.28 -5.92
CA GLY A 60 -0.34 3.63 -5.61
C GLY A 60 0.20 4.16 -4.28
N VAL A 61 0.27 3.31 -3.25
CA VAL A 61 0.90 3.66 -1.96
C VAL A 61 2.39 3.96 -2.15
N ALA A 62 3.13 3.09 -2.85
CA ALA A 62 4.55 3.28 -3.10
C ALA A 62 4.82 4.62 -3.80
N GLU A 63 4.04 4.95 -4.83
CA GLU A 63 4.18 6.20 -5.57
C GLU A 63 3.84 7.44 -4.73
N LEU A 64 2.81 7.35 -3.89
CA LEU A 64 2.45 8.43 -2.97
C LEU A 64 3.57 8.71 -1.97
N VAL A 65 4.16 7.65 -1.39
CA VAL A 65 5.29 7.77 -0.46
C VAL A 65 6.49 8.42 -1.15
N ARG A 66 6.89 7.95 -2.34
CA ARG A 66 8.01 8.54 -3.10
C ARG A 66 7.76 10.00 -3.46
N THR A 67 6.51 10.34 -3.82
CA THR A 67 6.13 11.73 -4.11
C THR A 67 6.30 12.60 -2.87
N ARG A 68 5.83 12.16 -1.71
CA ARG A 68 5.99 12.88 -0.43
C ARG A 68 7.46 13.00 -0.03
N GLU A 69 8.24 11.95 -0.20
CA GLU A 69 9.69 11.96 0.04
C GLU A 69 10.40 12.98 -0.86
N ARG A 70 10.13 12.96 -2.17
CA ARG A 70 10.68 13.93 -3.12
C ARG A 70 10.32 15.36 -2.74
N VAL A 71 9.07 15.61 -2.35
CA VAL A 71 8.63 16.94 -1.89
C VAL A 71 9.41 17.38 -0.63
N ARG A 72 9.65 16.48 0.34
CA ARG A 72 10.48 16.80 1.52
C ARG A 72 11.92 17.14 1.14
N LEU A 73 12.50 16.42 0.18
CA LEU A 73 13.87 16.65 -0.29
C LEU A 73 14.01 17.93 -1.12
N GLU A 74 12.99 18.29 -1.91
CA GLU A 74 12.97 19.54 -2.69
C GLU A 74 12.75 20.79 -1.82
N GLN A 75 12.20 20.63 -0.60
CA GLN A 75 11.92 21.72 0.34
C GLN A 75 13.07 22.01 1.33
N ASN A 76 14.18 21.28 1.25
CA ASN A 76 15.30 21.35 2.20
C ASN A 76 16.60 21.75 1.50
#